data_AF-A0A151JB30-F1
#
_entry.id   AF-A0A151JB30-F1
#
_cell.length_a   1.000
_cell.length_b   1.000
_cell.length_c   1.000
_cell.angle_alpha   90.00
_cell.angle_beta   90.00
_cell.angle_gamma   90.00
#
_symmetry.space_group_name_H-M   'P 1'
#
loop_
_entity.id
_entity.type
_entity.pdbx_description
1 polymer ?
#
loop_
_entity_poly.entity_id
_entity_poly.type
_entity_poly.pdbx_seq_one_letter_code
_entity_poly.pdbx_strand_id
1 'polypeptide(L)'
;MGFVLSTGIKVLGPTVLFPRHAMCWNIESGKHINEASLSLFTVLEPKPSLLIIGLDDQYDFAYMKSLRECVQKLDINAEIIPVHNACTVFNFVNEEGRFVVAALIPQKAPKRLLKLSRSKPAKQITDSDSVENSKTDNAKTKSTRNI
;
A
#
# COMPACT_ATOMS: atom_id res chain seq x y z
N MET A 1 -9.19 3.35 -6.18
CA MET A 1 -7.78 3.01 -5.90
C MET A 1 -7.11 2.60 -7.19
N GLY A 2 -5.79 2.76 -7.31
CA GLY A 2 -5.09 2.58 -8.58
C GLY A 2 -3.57 2.64 -8.45
N PHE A 3 -2.87 2.68 -9.58
CA PHE A 3 -1.42 2.71 -9.68
C PHE A 3 -0.94 4.03 -10.27
N VAL A 4 0.26 4.46 -9.86
CA VAL A 4 0.96 5.58 -10.47
C VAL A 4 2.20 5.01 -11.14
N LEU A 5 2.33 5.25 -12.44
CA LEU A 5 3.47 4.80 -13.23
C LEU A 5 4.63 5.79 -13.11
N SER A 6 5.85 5.36 -13.43
CA SER A 6 7.05 6.22 -13.43
C SER A 6 6.92 7.43 -14.36
N THR A 7 6.07 7.34 -15.38
CA THR A 7 5.73 8.44 -16.30
C THR A 7 4.84 9.52 -15.67
N GLY A 8 4.34 9.33 -14.45
CA GLY A 8 3.39 10.21 -13.78
C GLY A 8 1.92 9.93 -14.11
N ILE A 9 1.65 8.99 -15.03
CA ILE A 9 0.29 8.58 -15.39
C ILE A 9 -0.35 7.80 -14.24
N LYS A 10 -1.60 8.13 -13.91
CA LYS A 10 -2.40 7.41 -12.91
C LYS A 10 -3.39 6.49 -13.61
N VAL A 11 -3.33 5.20 -13.30
CA VAL A 11 -4.27 4.19 -13.78
C VAL A 11 -5.19 3.79 -12.64
N LEU A 12 -6.49 3.81 -12.86
CA LEU A 12 -7.50 3.51 -11.85
C LEU A 12 -8.02 2.08 -12.04
N GLY A 13 -8.10 1.32 -10.94
CA GLY A 13 -8.62 -0.04 -10.94
C GLY A 13 -7.59 -1.11 -11.34
N PRO A 14 -8.05 -2.37 -11.48
CA PRO A 14 -7.21 -3.48 -11.92
C PRO A 14 -6.58 -3.22 -13.28
N THR A 15 -5.30 -3.55 -13.40
CA THR A 15 -4.46 -3.12 -14.52
C THR A 15 -3.49 -4.23 -14.90
N VAL A 16 -3.34 -4.50 -16.19
CA VAL A 16 -2.24 -5.29 -16.74
C VAL A 16 -1.14 -4.36 -17.20
N LEU A 17 0.06 -4.53 -16.65
CA LEU A 17 1.26 -3.79 -17.00
C LEU A 17 2.17 -4.62 -17.88
N PHE A 18 2.60 -4.00 -18.97
CA PHE A 18 3.66 -4.43 -19.87
C PHE A 18 4.84 -3.48 -19.73
N PRO A 19 6.04 -3.84 -20.21
CA PRO A 19 7.22 -2.98 -20.11
C PRO A 19 7.04 -1.56 -20.65
N ARG A 20 6.19 -1.40 -21.67
CA ARG A 20 5.93 -0.12 -22.35
C ARG A 20 4.47 0.32 -22.35
N HIS A 21 3.55 -0.50 -21.84
CA HIS A 21 2.12 -0.27 -21.99
C HIS A 21 1.38 -0.64 -20.70
N ALA A 22 0.24 0.00 -20.45
CA ALA A 22 -0.67 -0.37 -19.38
C ALA A 22 -2.07 -0.53 -19.97
N MET A 23 -2.79 -1.56 -19.55
CA MET A 23 -4.15 -1.85 -19.99
C MET A 23 -5.06 -2.05 -18.78
N CYS A 24 -6.29 -1.54 -18.85
CA CYS A 24 -7.28 -1.83 -17.81
C CYS A 24 -7.65 -3.32 -17.85
N TRP A 25 -7.70 -3.95 -16.67
CA TRP A 25 -8.10 -5.34 -16.54
C TRP A 25 -9.55 -5.42 -16.08
N ASN A 26 -10.41 -6.09 -16.84
CA ASN A 26 -11.85 -6.13 -16.60
C ASN A 26 -12.24 -7.14 -15.50
N ILE A 27 -11.80 -6.87 -14.27
CA ILE A 27 -12.20 -7.60 -13.06
C ILE A 27 -12.40 -6.61 -11.90
N GLU A 28 -13.16 -6.99 -10.87
CA GLU A 28 -13.37 -6.14 -9.69
C GLU A 28 -12.40 -6.46 -8.55
N SER A 29 -12.06 -7.73 -8.36
CA SER A 29 -11.20 -8.22 -7.28
C SER A 29 -10.56 -9.55 -7.65
N GLY A 30 -9.59 -10.01 -6.85
CA GLY A 30 -8.95 -11.32 -7.06
C GLY A 30 -9.96 -12.45 -7.23
N LYS A 31 -11.07 -12.47 -6.47
CA LYS A 31 -12.14 -13.49 -6.60
C LYS A 31 -12.72 -13.66 -8.01
N HIS A 32 -12.61 -12.63 -8.85
CA HIS A 32 -13.19 -12.61 -10.19
C HIS A 32 -12.19 -13.08 -11.26
N ILE A 33 -10.99 -13.49 -10.87
CA ILE A 33 -10.03 -14.10 -11.79
C ILE A 33 -10.56 -15.46 -12.21
N ASN A 34 -10.77 -15.61 -13.51
CA ASN A 34 -11.18 -16.83 -14.20
C ASN A 34 -10.44 -16.96 -15.53
N GLU A 35 -10.66 -18.06 -16.25
CA GLU A 35 -10.02 -18.34 -17.54
C GLU A 35 -10.27 -17.22 -18.57
N ALA A 36 -11.47 -16.65 -18.63
CA ALA A 36 -11.79 -15.55 -19.54
C ALA A 36 -10.99 -14.28 -19.21
N SER A 37 -10.81 -13.96 -17.92
CA SER A 37 -10.00 -12.82 -17.48
C SER A 37 -8.51 -13.00 -17.78
N LEU A 38 -8.04 -14.24 -17.91
CA LEU A 38 -6.66 -14.61 -18.20
C LEU A 38 -6.42 -14.84 -19.71
N SER A 39 -7.48 -14.86 -20.53
CA SER A 39 -7.39 -15.12 -21.97
C SER A 39 -6.42 -14.20 -22.70
N LEU A 40 -6.27 -12.95 -22.25
CA LEU A 40 -5.29 -12.01 -22.78
C LEU A 40 -3.87 -12.61 -22.81
N PHE A 41 -3.48 -13.35 -21.78
CA PHE A 41 -2.13 -13.92 -21.66
C PHE A 41 -1.91 -15.08 -22.63
N THR A 42 -2.96 -15.74 -23.10
CA THR A 42 -2.86 -16.86 -24.06
C THR A 42 -2.50 -16.41 -25.49
N VAL A 43 -2.72 -15.14 -25.80
CA VAL A 43 -2.51 -14.57 -27.16
C VAL A 43 -1.29 -13.65 -27.24
N LEU A 44 -0.52 -13.52 -26.15
CA LEU A 44 0.67 -12.66 -26.13
C LEU A 44 1.82 -13.29 -26.92
N GLU A 45 2.29 -12.56 -27.93
CA GLU A 45 3.50 -12.88 -28.68
C GLU A 45 4.45 -11.66 -28.68
N PRO A 46 5.72 -11.82 -28.26
CA PRO A 46 6.33 -13.05 -27.71
C PRO A 46 5.70 -13.46 -26.37
N LYS A 47 5.81 -14.75 -25.98
CA LYS A 47 5.38 -15.19 -24.65
C LYS A 47 6.19 -14.49 -23.54
N PRO A 48 5.54 -13.96 -22.48
CA PRO A 48 6.26 -13.38 -21.35
C PRO A 48 7.11 -14.41 -20.61
N SER A 49 8.32 -14.01 -20.24
CA SER A 49 9.22 -14.86 -19.46
C SER A 49 8.77 -15.01 -18.00
N LEU A 50 7.94 -14.08 -17.52
CA LEU A 50 7.34 -14.07 -16.20
C LEU A 50 6.01 -13.31 -16.26
N LEU A 51 4.95 -13.93 -15.73
CA LEU A 51 3.65 -13.31 -15.46
C LEU A 51 3.48 -13.15 -13.95
N ILE A 52 3.29 -11.93 -13.47
CA ILE A 52 3.09 -11.65 -12.05
C ILE A 52 1.62 -11.33 -11.82
N ILE A 53 0.95 -12.06 -10.94
CA ILE A 53 -0.44 -11.79 -10.53
C ILE A 53 -0.40 -11.17 -9.14
N GLY A 54 -0.63 -9.86 -9.09
CA GLY A 54 -0.66 -9.05 -7.89
C GLY A 54 -2.07 -8.99 -7.30
N LEU A 55 -2.27 -9.70 -6.18
CA LEU A 55 -3.57 -9.78 -5.51
C LEU A 55 -3.82 -8.61 -4.56
N ASP A 56 -5.09 -8.21 -4.47
CA ASP A 56 -5.56 -7.09 -3.62
C ASP A 56 -5.60 -7.42 -2.12
N ASP A 57 -5.68 -8.71 -1.77
CA ASP A 57 -5.88 -9.20 -0.41
C ASP A 57 -5.33 -10.61 -0.27
N GLN A 58 -5.37 -11.14 0.95
CA GLN A 58 -5.10 -12.55 1.22
C GLN A 58 -6.35 -13.39 0.94
N TYR A 59 -6.14 -14.51 0.26
CA TYR A 59 -7.20 -15.46 -0.08
C TYR A 59 -6.98 -16.81 0.61
N ASP A 60 -8.04 -17.60 0.73
CA ASP A 60 -7.95 -18.93 1.29
C ASP A 60 -7.15 -19.89 0.40
N PHE A 61 -6.71 -20.99 1.00
CA PHE A 61 -5.87 -21.99 0.34
C PHE A 61 -6.58 -22.66 -0.85
N ALA A 62 -7.89 -22.92 -0.73
CA ALA A 62 -8.67 -23.58 -1.78
C ALA A 62 -8.75 -22.70 -3.03
N TYR A 63 -9.02 -21.41 -2.85
CA TYR A 63 -9.04 -20.42 -3.91
C TYR A 63 -7.65 -20.26 -4.55
N MET A 64 -6.59 -20.13 -3.75
CA MET A 64 -5.21 -20.06 -4.24
C MET A 64 -4.80 -21.28 -5.07
N LYS A 65 -5.25 -22.47 -4.69
CA LYS A 65 -5.04 -23.69 -5.47
C LYS A 65 -5.75 -23.62 -6.82
N SER A 66 -7.03 -23.28 -6.83
CA SER A 66 -7.81 -23.16 -8.08
C SER A 66 -7.25 -22.09 -9.03
N LEU A 67 -6.76 -20.98 -8.48
CA LEU A 67 -6.11 -19.93 -9.26
C LEU A 67 -4.81 -20.43 -9.90
N ARG A 68 -3.96 -21.16 -9.15
CA ARG A 68 -2.75 -21.76 -9.72
C ARG A 68 -3.07 -22.74 -10.84
N GLU A 69 -4.09 -23.58 -10.68
CA GLU A 69 -4.52 -24.51 -11.73
C GLU A 69 -4.97 -23.77 -12.99
N CYS A 70 -5.70 -22.65 -12.86
CA CYS A 70 -6.08 -21.82 -14.01
C CYS A 70 -4.86 -21.20 -14.70
N VAL A 71 -3.92 -20.68 -13.92
CA VAL A 71 -2.73 -19.98 -14.42
C VAL A 71 -1.74 -20.95 -15.08
N GLN A 72 -1.61 -22.18 -14.57
CA GLN A 72 -0.76 -23.22 -15.16
C GLN A 72 -1.15 -23.56 -16.60
N LYS A 73 -2.43 -23.40 -16.98
CA LYS A 73 -2.90 -23.62 -18.36
C LYS A 73 -2.37 -22.60 -19.36
N LEU A 74 -1.85 -21.46 -18.90
CA LEU A 74 -1.35 -20.39 -19.76
C LEU A 74 0.02 -20.72 -20.38
N ASP A 75 0.71 -21.78 -19.93
CA ASP A 75 2.06 -22.15 -20.39
C ASP A 75 3.06 -20.99 -20.25
N ILE A 76 2.94 -20.23 -19.16
CA ILE A 76 3.77 -19.08 -18.81
C ILE A 76 4.25 -19.28 -17.37
N ASN A 77 5.51 -18.98 -17.10
CA ASN A 77 6.01 -18.96 -15.73
C ASN A 77 5.32 -17.84 -14.96
N ALA A 78 4.53 -18.18 -13.94
CA ALA A 78 3.67 -17.23 -13.27
C ALA A 78 3.80 -17.24 -11.75
N GLU A 79 3.84 -16.05 -11.17
CA GLU A 79 3.97 -15.82 -9.72
C GLU A 79 2.75 -15.11 -9.17
N ILE A 80 2.10 -15.73 -8.18
CA ILE A 80 0.92 -15.16 -7.51
C ILE A 80 1.34 -14.65 -6.15
N ILE A 81 1.35 -13.33 -5.98
CA ILE A 81 1.88 -12.65 -4.80
C ILE A 81 1.04 -11.42 -4.44
N PRO A 82 1.15 -10.87 -3.22
CA PRO A 82 0.49 -9.62 -2.86
C PRO A 82 0.89 -8.48 -3.81
N VAL A 83 -0.05 -7.58 -4.14
CA VAL A 83 0.18 -6.50 -5.11
C VAL A 83 1.41 -5.62 -4.80
N HIS A 84 1.72 -5.38 -3.52
CA HIS A 84 2.90 -4.61 -3.14
C HIS A 84 4.21 -5.29 -3.56
N ASN A 85 4.30 -6.61 -3.40
CA ASN A 85 5.44 -7.40 -3.83
C ASN A 85 5.46 -7.52 -5.35
N ALA A 86 4.28 -7.66 -5.97
CA ALA A 86 4.16 -7.71 -7.42
C ALA A 86 4.75 -6.47 -8.09
N CYS A 87 4.48 -5.27 -7.58
CA CYS A 87 5.07 -4.04 -8.08
C CYS A 87 6.61 -4.06 -8.00
N THR A 88 7.16 -4.52 -6.87
CA THR A 88 8.62 -4.60 -6.68
C THR A 88 9.26 -5.57 -7.67
N VAL A 89 8.71 -6.78 -7.81
CA VAL A 89 9.24 -7.81 -8.72
C VAL A 89 9.11 -7.34 -10.17
N PHE A 90 7.97 -6.75 -10.55
CA PHE A 90 7.77 -6.21 -11.89
C PHE A 90 8.82 -5.15 -12.21
N ASN A 91 9.01 -4.17 -11.32
CA ASN A 91 9.98 -3.09 -11.55
C ASN A 91 11.40 -3.65 -11.74
N PHE A 92 11.83 -4.58 -10.88
CA PHE A 92 13.15 -5.19 -10.96
C PHE A 92 13.36 -5.95 -12.28
N VAL A 93 12.44 -6.85 -12.64
CA VAL A 93 12.57 -7.68 -13.85
C VAL A 93 12.43 -6.83 -15.11
N ASN A 94 11.62 -5.76 -15.05
CA ASN A 94 11.46 -4.82 -16.15
C ASN A 94 12.74 -3.98 -16.35
N GLU A 95 13.40 -3.55 -15.28
CA GLU A 95 14.70 -2.87 -15.32
C GLU A 95 15.83 -3.79 -15.84
N GLU A 96 15.75 -5.10 -15.58
CA GLU A 96 16.64 -6.12 -16.16
C GLU A 96 16.49 -6.23 -17.70
N GLY A 97 15.45 -5.62 -18.28
CA GLY A 97 15.18 -5.66 -19.72
C GLY A 97 14.52 -6.95 -20.19
N ARG A 98 14.04 -7.78 -19.27
CA ARG A 98 13.32 -9.01 -19.59
C ARG A 98 11.86 -8.71 -19.92
N PHE A 99 11.27 -9.50 -20.81
CA PHE A 99 9.84 -9.39 -21.11
C PHE A 99 9.02 -9.99 -19.95
N VAL A 100 8.52 -9.10 -19.09
CA VAL A 100 7.69 -9.40 -17.91
C VAL A 100 6.34 -8.71 -18.04
N VAL A 101 5.28 -9.37 -17.57
CA VAL A 101 3.92 -8.83 -17.54
C VAL A 101 3.37 -8.94 -16.12
N ALA A 102 2.66 -7.91 -15.64
CA ALA A 102 2.06 -7.92 -14.32
C ALA A 102 0.56 -7.61 -14.38
N ALA A 103 -0.28 -8.56 -13.94
CA ALA A 103 -1.71 -8.39 -13.74
C ALA A 103 -1.96 -7.96 -12.28
N LEU A 104 -2.24 -6.68 -12.06
CA LEU A 104 -2.27 -6.08 -10.74
C LEU A 104 -3.68 -5.63 -10.34
N ILE A 105 -4.08 -5.97 -9.12
CA ILE A 105 -5.35 -5.54 -8.52
C ILE A 105 -5.00 -4.57 -7.39
N PRO A 106 -5.47 -3.31 -7.43
CA PRO A 106 -5.18 -2.35 -6.38
C PRO A 106 -5.63 -2.88 -5.03
N GLN A 107 -4.78 -2.74 -4.01
CA GLN A 107 -5.17 -3.02 -2.64
C GLN A 107 -6.43 -2.25 -2.27
N LYS A 108 -7.33 -2.92 -1.53
CA LYS A 108 -8.44 -2.24 -0.87
C LYS A 108 -7.86 -1.17 0.04
N ALA A 109 -8.56 -0.05 0.16
CA ALA A 109 -8.11 1.07 0.96
C ALA A 109 -7.62 0.57 2.33
N PRO A 110 -6.43 1.00 2.82
CA PRO A 110 -5.96 0.57 4.11
C PRO A 110 -7.04 0.92 5.14
N LYS A 111 -7.44 -0.08 5.96
CA LYS A 111 -8.29 0.19 7.12
C LYS A 111 -7.53 1.25 7.91
N ARG A 112 -8.07 2.48 7.95
CA ARG A 112 -7.48 3.54 8.78
C ARG A 112 -7.43 2.96 10.19
N LEU A 113 -6.23 2.67 10.68
CA LEU A 113 -6.03 2.40 12.09
C LEU A 113 -6.50 3.66 12.81
N LEU A 114 -7.63 3.56 13.51
CA LEU A 114 -8.10 4.64 14.37
C LEU A 114 -6.95 4.93 15.34
N LYS A 115 -6.35 6.12 15.22
CA LYS A 115 -5.31 6.56 16.14
C LYS A 115 -5.87 6.41 17.56
N LEU A 116 -5.25 5.56 18.36
CA LEU A 116 -5.56 5.44 19.78
C LEU A 116 -5.41 6.85 20.38
N SER A 117 -6.46 7.40 20.98
CA SER A 117 -6.39 8.72 21.59
C SER A 117 -5.28 8.73 22.63
N ARG A 118 -4.28 9.62 22.49
CA ARG A 118 -3.31 9.88 23.55
C ARG A 118 -4.09 10.24 24.81
N SER A 119 -4.06 9.37 25.82
CA SER A 119 -4.61 9.66 27.15
C SER A 119 -3.89 10.87 27.74
N LYS A 120 -4.66 11.76 28.39
CA LYS A 120 -4.19 12.97 29.07
C LYS A 120 -3.06 12.67 30.07
N PRO A 121 -2.11 13.60 30.29
CA PRO A 121 -1.09 13.42 31.32
C PRO A 121 -1.75 13.33 32.70
N ALA A 122 -1.38 12.30 33.47
CA ALA A 122 -1.78 12.12 34.86
C ALA A 122 -1.27 13.30 35.69
N LYS A 123 -2.16 13.93 36.48
CA LYS A 123 -1.78 14.93 37.48
C LYS A 123 -0.99 14.23 38.59
N GLN A 124 0.23 14.68 38.83
CA GLN A 124 1.01 14.29 39.99
C GLN A 124 0.38 14.95 41.24
N ILE A 125 -0.03 14.13 42.20
CA ILE A 125 -0.44 14.57 43.53
C ILE A 125 0.86 14.82 44.29
N THR A 126 1.18 16.08 44.58
CA THR A 126 2.21 16.45 45.55
C THR A 126 1.54 16.65 46.89
N ASP A 127 1.79 15.73 47.83
CA ASP A 127 1.46 15.91 49.24
C ASP A 127 2.28 17.09 49.80
N SER A 128 1.59 17.98 50.47
CA SER A 128 2.15 19.12 51.19
C SER A 128 2.13 18.79 52.66
N ASP A 129 3.23 19.01 53.38
CA ASP A 129 3.21 19.44 54.78
C ASP A 129 4.60 20.02 55.11
N SER A 130 4.72 21.35 55.10
CA SER A 130 4.91 22.21 56.28
C SER A 130 6.39 22.63 56.39
N VAL A 131 6.75 23.92 56.38
CA VAL A 131 6.72 24.80 57.56
C VAL A 131 7.07 26.24 57.15
N GLU A 132 6.29 27.16 57.71
CA GLU A 132 6.54 28.56 58.10
C GLU A 132 6.71 29.72 57.11
N ASN A 133 5.90 30.72 57.47
CA ASN A 133 5.67 32.03 56.89
C ASN A 133 6.43 33.05 57.74
N SER A 134 7.29 33.88 57.15
CA SER A 134 7.67 35.16 57.78
C SER A 134 8.01 36.25 56.76
N LYS A 135 7.19 37.30 56.84
CA LYS A 135 7.31 38.72 56.50
C LYS A 135 8.73 39.23 56.18
N THR A 136 8.87 40.17 55.22
CA THR A 136 8.93 41.64 55.45
C THR A 136 9.49 42.37 54.20
N ASP A 137 8.78 43.45 53.81
CA ASP A 137 9.11 44.64 53.02
C ASP A 137 10.55 44.87 52.46
N ASN A 138 10.67 45.31 51.19
CA ASN A 138 10.73 46.75 50.87
C ASN A 138 11.02 47.11 49.38
N ALA A 139 10.45 48.26 49.01
CA ALA A 139 10.96 49.30 48.09
C ALA A 139 11.01 49.08 46.56
N LYS A 140 9.96 49.63 45.95
CA LYS A 140 9.80 50.16 44.58
C LYS A 140 10.64 51.44 44.38
N THR A 141 11.20 51.67 43.17
CA THR A 141 11.53 52.96 42.47
C THR A 141 12.54 52.61 41.35
N LYS A 142 12.46 52.94 40.05
CA LYS A 142 11.95 54.06 39.22
C LYS A 142 11.75 53.49 37.79
N SER A 143 10.66 53.80 37.07
CA SER A 143 10.55 54.86 36.03
C SER A 143 11.56 54.68 34.87
N THR A 144 11.19 54.55 33.59
CA THR A 144 10.57 55.62 32.77
C THR A 144 9.96 55.12 31.44
N ARG A 145 8.72 55.59 31.16
CA ARG A 145 8.17 56.27 29.96
C ARG A 145 8.32 55.66 28.55
N ASN A 146 7.20 55.33 27.89
CA ASN A 146 6.37 56.13 26.93
C ASN A 146 7.00 56.14 25.52
N ILE A 147 6.31 55.88 24.41
CA ILE A 147 4.96 56.32 23.96
C ILE A 147 4.20 55.15 23.35
#